data_AF-A0A2D9VDZ1-F1
#
_entry.id   AF-A0A2D9VDZ1-F1
#
_cell.length_a   1.000
_cell.length_b   1.000
_cell.length_c   1.000
_cell.angle_alpha   90.00
_cell.angle_beta   90.00
_cell.angle_gamma   90.00
#
_symmetry.space_group_name_H-M   'P 1'
#
loop_
_entity.id
_entity.type
_entity.pdbx_description
1 polymer ?
#
loop_
_entity_poly.entity_id
_entity_poly.type
_entity_poly.pdbx_seq_one_letter_code
_entity_poly.pdbx_strand_id
1 'polypeptide(L)'
;MKNVITYITTAAILLLAGCASAPAGTDYANSTKPANPQIPTDVPDWYMETPSDGEYVYVTGMGDGSNINIALGKAKSFAQQEMSEQISAEVQSMVKNYMQESGVDENQSSINFYESVSKTVSNNTMTGFEVLKKYPYSKPNGGYKVYILAGVKTGTVQGEVVSQIQNEESMYAEFKASQAFQALESEVNK
;
A
#
# COMPACT_ATOMS: atom_id res chain seq x y z
N MET A 1 -71.77 -31.38 30.74
CA MET A 1 -72.57 -31.73 29.55
C MET A 1 -71.89 -31.14 28.33
N LYS A 2 -71.61 -31.97 27.33
CA LYS A 2 -71.30 -31.65 25.92
C LYS A 2 -69.98 -30.88 25.69
N ASN A 3 -68.94 -31.55 25.18
CA ASN A 3 -68.62 -31.68 23.74
C ASN A 3 -68.12 -30.32 23.18
N VAL A 4 -67.09 -30.15 22.35
CA VAL A 4 -66.24 -31.00 21.50
C VAL A 4 -65.37 -29.98 20.74
N ILE A 5 -64.09 -30.30 20.51
CA ILE A 5 -63.27 -29.91 19.34
C ILE A 5 -63.28 -28.44 18.90
N THR A 6 -62.15 -27.74 19.03
CA THR A 6 -61.48 -27.12 17.87
C THR A 6 -59.99 -26.91 18.17
N TYR A 7 -59.15 -27.38 17.25
CA TYR A 7 -57.70 -27.37 17.30
C TYR A 7 -57.14 -25.94 17.22
N ILE A 8 -56.59 -25.44 18.33
CA ILE A 8 -55.72 -24.27 18.33
C ILE A 8 -54.28 -24.80 18.20
N THR A 9 -53.87 -25.04 16.96
CA THR A 9 -52.46 -25.21 16.61
C THR A 9 -51.86 -23.82 16.45
N THR A 10 -51.52 -23.21 17.58
CA THR A 10 -50.77 -21.95 17.59
C THR A 10 -49.69 -22.02 18.66
N ALA A 11 -48.50 -21.59 18.27
CA ALA A 11 -47.34 -21.28 19.11
C ALA A 11 -46.49 -22.46 19.59
N ALA A 12 -45.57 -22.91 18.74
CA ALA A 12 -44.15 -23.06 19.08
C ALA A 12 -43.38 -23.54 17.85
N ILE A 13 -42.76 -22.61 17.12
CA ILE A 13 -41.45 -22.74 16.45
C ILE A 13 -41.12 -21.33 15.97
N LEU A 14 -40.41 -20.63 16.83
CA LEU A 14 -39.67 -19.41 16.56
C LEU A 14 -38.26 -19.71 17.07
N LEU A 15 -37.27 -19.38 16.23
CA LEU A 15 -35.81 -19.52 16.39
C LEU A 15 -35.20 -20.58 15.48
N LEU A 16 -35.12 -20.24 14.18
CA LEU A 16 -33.97 -20.50 13.31
C LEU A 16 -34.08 -19.50 12.14
N ALA A 17 -33.97 -18.20 12.46
CA ALA A 17 -33.63 -17.21 11.45
C ALA A 17 -32.15 -17.40 11.13
N GLY A 18 -31.91 -18.00 9.97
CA GLY A 18 -30.57 -18.26 9.45
C GLY A 18 -29.79 -16.97 9.25
N CYS A 19 -28.59 -16.93 9.82
CA CYS A 19 -27.52 -16.08 9.36
C CYS A 19 -26.82 -16.83 8.21
N ALA A 20 -27.31 -16.65 6.99
CA ALA A 20 -26.64 -17.11 5.78
C ALA A 20 -27.18 -16.33 4.56
N SER A 21 -26.75 -15.08 4.43
CA SER A 21 -26.72 -14.38 3.15
C SER A 21 -25.56 -13.40 3.17
N ALA A 22 -24.36 -13.93 2.96
CA ALA A 22 -23.36 -13.16 2.24
C ALA A 22 -23.93 -12.93 0.83
N PRO A 23 -23.89 -11.70 0.26
CA PRO A 23 -24.08 -11.55 -1.16
C PRO A 23 -22.93 -12.30 -1.86
N ALA A 24 -23.22 -13.49 -2.34
CA ALA A 24 -22.39 -14.17 -3.31
C ALA A 24 -22.49 -13.37 -4.62
N GLY A 25 -21.36 -12.81 -5.05
CA GLY A 25 -21.20 -12.20 -6.37
C GLY A 25 -21.57 -10.72 -6.42
N THR A 26 -20.62 -9.84 -6.09
CA THR A 26 -20.47 -8.62 -6.89
C THR A 26 -19.92 -9.07 -8.24
N ASP A 27 -20.83 -9.42 -9.14
CA ASP A 27 -20.50 -9.80 -10.50
C ASP A 27 -19.97 -8.57 -11.24
N TYR A 28 -18.63 -8.48 -11.37
CA TYR A 28 -17.97 -7.42 -12.15
C TYR A 28 -18.37 -7.45 -13.65
N ALA A 29 -19.11 -8.49 -14.08
CA ALA A 29 -19.58 -8.68 -15.45
C ALA A 29 -20.54 -7.59 -15.96
N ASN A 30 -21.22 -6.85 -15.07
CA ASN A 30 -22.09 -5.73 -15.44
C ASN A 30 -21.50 -4.36 -15.08
N SER A 31 -20.17 -4.20 -15.19
CA SER A 31 -19.61 -2.86 -15.34
C SER A 31 -19.99 -2.36 -16.73
N THR A 32 -20.91 -1.39 -16.83
CA THR A 32 -21.10 -0.57 -18.03
C THR A 32 -19.88 0.34 -18.20
N LYS A 33 -18.73 -0.27 -18.49
CA LYS A 33 -17.54 0.44 -18.93
C LYS A 33 -17.95 1.25 -20.16
N PRO A 34 -17.88 2.59 -20.14
CA PRO A 34 -18.18 3.37 -21.33
C PRO A 34 -17.30 2.86 -22.47
N ALA A 35 -17.87 2.65 -23.66
CA ALA A 35 -17.16 2.13 -24.83
C ALA A 35 -15.92 2.97 -25.20
N ASN A 36 -15.88 4.22 -24.73
CA ASN A 36 -14.72 5.08 -24.70
C ASN A 36 -14.71 5.89 -23.39
N PRO A 37 -13.99 5.47 -22.33
CA PRO A 37 -13.88 6.27 -21.13
C PRO A 37 -13.16 7.57 -21.47
N GLN A 38 -13.86 8.70 -21.41
CA GLN A 38 -13.24 10.00 -21.57
C GLN A 38 -12.39 10.29 -20.32
N ILE A 39 -11.06 10.33 -20.50
CA ILE A 39 -10.18 10.95 -19.52
C ILE A 39 -10.51 12.43 -19.54
N PRO A 40 -10.85 13.06 -18.40
CA PRO A 40 -11.06 14.49 -18.36
C PRO A 40 -9.82 15.20 -18.92
N THR A 41 -9.99 16.08 -19.93
CA THR A 41 -8.87 16.76 -20.63
C THR A 41 -7.99 17.61 -19.73
N ASP A 42 -8.42 17.83 -18.49
CA ASP A 42 -7.74 18.57 -17.43
C ASP A 42 -6.84 17.71 -16.54
N VAL A 43 -6.73 16.39 -16.78
CA VAL A 43 -5.78 15.53 -16.08
C VAL A 43 -4.48 15.40 -16.88
N PRO A 44 -3.31 15.67 -16.28
CA PRO A 44 -2.04 15.50 -16.97
C PRO A 44 -1.67 14.01 -17.13
N ASP A 45 -1.05 13.65 -18.25
CA ASP A 45 -0.70 12.26 -18.57
C ASP A 45 0.10 11.56 -17.47
N TRP A 46 1.10 12.25 -16.90
CA TRP A 46 1.95 11.71 -15.83
C TRP A 46 1.20 11.39 -14.53
N TYR A 47 -0.05 11.86 -14.37
CA TYR A 47 -0.91 11.52 -13.23
C TYR A 47 -1.66 10.20 -13.46
N MET A 48 -2.00 9.88 -14.71
CA MET A 48 -2.63 8.61 -15.08
C MET A 48 -1.59 7.53 -15.38
N GLU A 49 -0.45 7.92 -15.94
CA GLU A 49 0.69 7.10 -16.28
C GLU A 49 1.90 7.61 -15.49
N THR A 50 1.95 7.23 -14.20
CA THR A 50 3.07 7.57 -13.33
C THR A 50 4.38 7.06 -13.94
N PRO A 51 5.40 7.91 -14.10
CA PRO A 51 6.67 7.50 -14.68
C PRO A 51 7.38 6.45 -13.82
N SER A 52 8.20 5.64 -14.47
CA SER A 52 9.12 4.70 -13.81
C SER A 52 10.42 4.67 -14.62
N ASP A 53 11.49 5.19 -14.02
CA ASP A 53 12.84 5.26 -14.62
C ASP A 53 13.92 4.63 -13.72
N GLY A 54 13.54 4.17 -12.51
CA GLY A 54 14.44 3.62 -11.51
C GLY A 54 15.24 4.67 -10.72
N GLU A 55 15.23 5.94 -11.11
CA GLU A 55 15.91 7.02 -10.39
C GLU A 55 15.11 7.43 -9.15
N TYR A 56 13.79 7.43 -9.29
CA TYR A 56 12.85 7.78 -8.22
C TYR A 56 11.80 6.70 -7.99
N VAL A 57 11.40 6.56 -6.73
CA VAL A 57 10.08 6.05 -6.37
C VAL A 57 9.11 7.19 -6.56
N TYR A 58 8.22 7.08 -7.55
CA TYR A 58 7.26 8.12 -7.92
C TYR A 58 5.87 7.86 -7.32
N VAL A 59 5.22 8.94 -6.90
CA VAL A 59 3.81 8.95 -6.52
C VAL A 59 3.10 10.15 -7.08
N THR A 60 1.79 10.02 -7.24
CA THR A 60 0.91 11.08 -7.70
C THR A 60 -0.06 11.48 -6.60
N GLY A 61 -0.40 12.76 -6.53
CA GLY A 61 -1.41 13.22 -5.58
C GLY A 61 -2.35 14.25 -6.18
N MET A 62 -3.59 14.25 -5.71
CA MET A 62 -4.64 15.17 -6.15
C MET A 62 -5.33 15.80 -4.95
N GLY A 63 -5.67 17.08 -5.08
CA GLY A 63 -6.36 17.81 -4.04
C GLY A 63 -7.28 18.89 -4.58
N ASP A 64 -8.44 19.01 -3.93
CA ASP A 64 -9.45 20.03 -4.21
C ASP A 64 -9.53 21.06 -3.07
N GLY A 65 -9.63 22.35 -3.41
CA GLY A 65 -9.67 23.43 -2.43
C GLY A 65 -10.45 24.66 -2.90
N SER A 66 -10.88 25.49 -1.96
CA SER A 66 -11.48 26.80 -2.27
C SER A 66 -10.46 27.79 -2.82
N ASN A 67 -9.17 27.61 -2.50
CA ASN A 67 -8.05 28.31 -3.11
C ASN A 67 -6.93 27.31 -3.47
N ILE A 68 -5.97 27.78 -4.29
CA ILE A 68 -4.88 26.94 -4.80
C ILE A 68 -3.98 26.37 -3.70
N ASN A 69 -3.75 27.09 -2.60
CA ASN A 69 -2.89 26.63 -1.51
C ASN A 69 -3.52 25.47 -0.74
N ILE A 70 -4.84 25.52 -0.51
CA ILE A 70 -5.58 24.41 0.11
C ILE A 70 -5.57 23.18 -0.80
N ALA A 71 -5.82 23.37 -2.11
CA ALA A 71 -5.79 22.29 -3.09
C ALA A 71 -4.41 21.63 -3.16
N LEU A 72 -3.36 22.44 -3.26
CA LEU A 72 -1.96 21.97 -3.27
C LEU A 72 -1.58 21.28 -1.95
N GLY A 73 -2.00 21.81 -0.80
CA GLY A 73 -1.75 21.20 0.50
C GLY A 73 -2.33 19.79 0.58
N LYS A 74 -3.59 19.60 0.17
CA LYS A 74 -4.21 18.28 0.12
C LYS A 74 -3.53 17.34 -0.86
N ALA A 75 -3.19 17.81 -2.06
CA ALA A 75 -2.48 17.01 -3.05
C ALA A 75 -1.14 16.50 -2.50
N LYS A 76 -0.39 17.36 -1.78
CA LYS A 76 0.85 16.97 -1.10
C LYS A 76 0.61 15.95 -0.01
N SER A 77 -0.37 16.16 0.87
CA SER A 77 -0.66 15.20 1.95
C SER A 77 -1.06 13.84 1.40
N PHE A 78 -1.85 13.81 0.34
CA PHE A 78 -2.21 12.56 -0.33
C PHE A 78 -0.96 11.86 -0.91
N ALA A 79 -0.13 12.59 -1.66
CA ALA A 79 1.11 12.03 -2.19
C ALA A 79 2.07 11.52 -1.09
N GLN A 80 2.16 12.20 0.05
CA GLN A 80 2.98 11.75 1.19
C GLN A 80 2.45 10.45 1.82
N GLN A 81 1.12 10.31 1.90
CA GLN A 81 0.50 9.08 2.36
C GLN A 81 0.83 7.92 1.41
N GLU A 82 0.55 8.08 0.11
CA GLU A 82 0.85 7.08 -0.91
C GLU A 82 2.34 6.70 -0.92
N MET A 83 3.24 7.69 -0.79
CA MET A 83 4.68 7.43 -0.72
C MET A 83 5.05 6.57 0.50
N SER A 84 4.44 6.86 1.66
CA SER A 84 4.72 6.11 2.89
C SER A 84 4.27 4.65 2.76
N GLU A 85 3.10 4.43 2.15
CA GLU A 85 2.55 3.10 1.88
C GLU A 85 3.42 2.34 0.87
N GLN A 86 3.82 2.98 -0.22
CA GLN A 86 4.66 2.38 -1.26
C GLN A 86 6.06 2.03 -0.74
N ILE A 87 6.74 2.95 -0.05
CA ILE A 87 8.05 2.68 0.56
C ILE A 87 7.95 1.56 1.58
N SER A 88 6.91 1.57 2.43
CA SER A 88 6.70 0.48 3.41
C SER A 88 6.58 -0.88 2.71
N ALA A 89 5.78 -0.98 1.63
CA ALA A 89 5.61 -2.22 0.88
C ALA A 89 6.93 -2.66 0.20
N GLU A 90 7.68 -1.73 -0.38
CA GLU A 90 8.96 -2.02 -1.05
C GLU A 90 10.02 -2.51 -0.04
N VAL A 91 10.12 -1.84 1.11
CA VAL A 91 11.02 -2.25 2.21
C VAL A 91 10.64 -3.63 2.74
N GLN A 92 9.35 -3.88 2.99
CA GLN A 92 8.89 -5.21 3.40
C GLN A 92 9.28 -6.28 2.38
N SER A 93 9.10 -6.01 1.09
CA SER A 93 9.49 -6.95 0.04
C SER A 93 11.00 -7.18 0.00
N MET A 94 11.82 -6.13 0.11
CA MET A 94 13.28 -6.23 0.13
C MET A 94 13.77 -7.07 1.31
N VAL A 95 13.32 -6.76 2.53
CA VAL A 95 13.77 -7.47 3.73
C VAL A 95 13.26 -8.91 3.72
N LYS A 96 12.03 -9.17 3.26
CA LYS A 96 11.49 -10.53 3.11
C LYS A 96 12.30 -11.38 2.12
N ASN A 97 12.55 -10.86 0.92
CA ASN A 97 13.35 -11.56 -0.09
C ASN A 97 14.73 -11.92 0.46
N TYR A 98 15.34 -10.98 1.18
CA TYR A 98 16.65 -11.15 1.79
C TYR A 98 16.68 -12.21 2.91
N MET A 99 15.65 -12.29 3.76
CA MET A 99 15.56 -13.33 4.79
C MET A 99 15.35 -14.72 4.19
N GLN A 100 14.55 -14.82 3.13
CA GLN A 100 14.38 -16.07 2.37
C GLN A 100 15.70 -16.53 1.74
N GLU A 101 16.45 -15.62 1.11
CA GLU A 101 17.78 -15.93 0.57
C GLU A 101 18.78 -16.36 1.66
N SER A 102 18.65 -15.81 2.86
CA SER A 102 19.52 -16.14 4.00
C SER A 102 19.11 -17.42 4.74
N GLY A 103 18.01 -18.07 4.35
CA GLY A 103 17.49 -19.26 5.03
C GLY A 103 16.94 -18.98 6.43
N VAL A 104 16.60 -17.73 6.74
CA VAL A 104 15.97 -17.36 8.01
C VAL A 104 14.46 -17.54 7.89
N ASP A 105 13.89 -18.40 8.73
CA ASP A 105 12.45 -18.63 8.76
C ASP A 105 11.69 -17.39 9.25
N GLU A 106 10.54 -17.12 8.63
CA GLU A 106 9.61 -16.08 9.09
C GLU A 106 9.04 -16.46 10.47
N ASN A 107 9.51 -15.78 11.52
CA ASN A 107 8.99 -15.90 12.87
C ASN A 107 8.57 -14.53 13.43
N GLN A 108 8.00 -14.49 14.64
CA GLN A 108 7.51 -13.24 15.25
C GLN A 108 8.60 -12.17 15.41
N SER A 109 9.86 -12.57 15.64
CA SER A 109 10.99 -11.65 15.74
C SER A 109 11.30 -11.01 14.38
N SER A 110 11.26 -11.81 13.30
CA SER A 110 11.40 -11.33 11.92
C SER A 110 10.29 -10.34 11.56
N ILE A 111 9.04 -10.62 11.95
CA ILE A 111 7.89 -9.73 11.71
C ILE A 111 8.08 -8.38 12.40
N ASN A 112 8.42 -8.40 13.69
CA ASN A 112 8.64 -7.17 14.45
C ASN A 112 9.81 -6.35 13.89
N PHE A 113 10.85 -7.02 13.39
CA PHE A 113 11.96 -6.38 12.70
C PHE A 113 11.51 -5.72 11.40
N TYR A 114 10.70 -6.39 10.57
CA TYR A 114 10.13 -5.80 9.35
C TYR A 114 9.37 -4.51 9.63
N GLU A 115 8.50 -4.53 10.64
CA GLU A 115 7.70 -3.36 11.01
C GLU A 115 8.59 -2.21 11.47
N SER A 116 9.62 -2.50 12.27
CA SER A 116 10.57 -1.51 12.77
C SER A 116 11.38 -0.86 11.64
N VAL A 117 11.94 -1.67 10.73
CA VAL A 117 12.73 -1.19 9.60
C VAL A 117 11.84 -0.41 8.63
N SER A 118 10.68 -0.95 8.26
CA SER A 118 9.75 -0.28 7.33
C SER A 118 9.32 1.09 7.85
N LYS A 119 9.01 1.18 9.15
CA LYS A 119 8.62 2.44 9.78
C LYS A 119 9.78 3.44 9.82
N THR A 120 10.98 2.99 10.18
CA THR A 120 12.15 3.86 10.28
C THR A 120 12.58 4.36 8.91
N VAL A 121 12.66 3.47 7.93
CA VAL A 121 12.97 3.84 6.54
C VAL A 121 11.95 4.84 6.01
N SER A 122 10.66 4.54 6.11
CA SER A 122 9.59 5.45 5.63
C SER A 122 9.69 6.85 6.23
N ASN A 123 9.96 6.94 7.55
CA ASN A 123 10.13 8.22 8.24
C ASN A 123 11.37 8.98 7.73
N ASN A 124 12.50 8.29 7.57
CA ASN A 124 13.76 8.91 7.17
C ASN A 124 13.73 9.33 5.70
N THR A 125 13.15 8.51 4.82
CA THR A 125 13.01 8.78 3.37
C THR A 125 12.08 9.94 3.07
N MET A 126 11.11 10.23 3.95
CA MET A 126 10.22 11.39 3.80
C MET A 126 10.97 12.73 3.83
N THR A 127 12.18 12.78 4.40
CA THR A 127 13.09 13.94 4.31
C THR A 127 13.51 14.23 2.85
N GLY A 128 13.61 13.18 2.03
CA GLY A 128 13.95 13.25 0.61
C GLY A 128 12.73 13.42 -0.31
N PHE A 129 11.52 13.57 0.24
CA PHE A 129 10.31 13.75 -0.55
C PHE A 129 10.32 15.11 -1.27
N GLU A 130 10.22 15.06 -2.59
CA GLU A 130 10.16 16.26 -3.42
C GLU A 130 8.98 16.28 -4.38
N VAL A 131 8.42 17.48 -4.59
CA VAL A 131 7.36 17.68 -5.59
C VAL A 131 8.01 18.08 -6.91
N LEU A 132 7.98 17.14 -7.85
CA LEU A 132 8.62 17.23 -9.17
C LEU A 132 7.79 18.00 -10.19
N LYS A 133 6.46 17.78 -10.19
CA LYS A 133 5.52 18.49 -11.08
C LYS A 133 4.28 18.94 -10.31
N LYS A 134 3.69 20.05 -10.77
CA LYS A 134 2.41 20.59 -10.26
C LYS A 134 1.57 21.01 -11.45
N TYR A 135 0.28 20.69 -11.41
CA TYR A 135 -0.67 21.08 -12.44
C TYR A 135 -1.95 21.60 -11.78
N PRO A 136 -2.04 22.92 -11.54
CA PRO A 136 -3.23 23.54 -11.00
C PRO A 136 -4.28 23.77 -12.08
N TYR A 137 -5.54 23.55 -11.73
CA TYR A 137 -6.71 23.75 -12.57
C TYR A 137 -7.80 24.50 -11.79
N SER A 138 -8.36 25.54 -12.39
CA SER A 138 -9.52 26.26 -11.84
C SER A 138 -10.81 25.54 -12.23
N LYS A 139 -11.65 25.23 -11.26
CA LYS A 139 -12.90 24.50 -11.54
C LYS A 139 -13.98 25.43 -12.10
N PRO A 140 -14.85 24.93 -13.01
CA PRO A 140 -15.92 25.74 -13.60
C PRO A 140 -16.90 26.34 -12.59
N ASN A 141 -17.09 25.66 -11.45
CA ASN A 141 -17.97 26.08 -10.35
C ASN A 141 -17.25 26.87 -9.25
N GLY A 142 -16.00 27.27 -9.49
CA GLY A 142 -15.15 27.94 -8.50
C GLY A 142 -14.29 26.97 -7.68
N GLY A 143 -13.21 27.52 -7.11
CA GLY A 143 -12.18 26.75 -6.44
C GLY A 143 -11.16 26.12 -7.40
N TYR A 144 -10.27 25.33 -6.84
CA TYR A 144 -9.09 24.79 -7.51
C TYR A 144 -8.98 23.28 -7.29
N LYS A 145 -8.47 22.60 -8.31
CA LYS A 145 -7.93 21.26 -8.23
C LYS A 145 -6.45 21.32 -8.56
N VAL A 146 -5.62 20.55 -7.87
CA VAL A 146 -4.19 20.48 -8.15
C VAL A 146 -3.80 19.01 -8.24
N TYR A 147 -3.11 18.66 -9.31
CA TYR A 147 -2.39 17.40 -9.45
C TYR A 147 -0.92 17.63 -9.17
N ILE A 148 -0.24 16.68 -8.53
CA ILE A 148 1.20 16.70 -8.35
C ILE A 148 1.83 15.35 -8.68
N LEU A 149 3.06 15.40 -9.18
CA LEU A 149 3.98 14.27 -9.21
C LEU A 149 5.04 14.55 -8.14
N ALA A 150 5.27 13.59 -7.27
CA ALA A 150 6.30 13.65 -6.25
C ALA A 150 7.19 12.40 -6.34
N GLY A 151 8.37 12.49 -5.75
CA GLY A 151 9.30 11.38 -5.72
C GLY A 151 10.26 11.42 -4.54
N VAL A 152 10.85 10.26 -4.26
CA VAL A 152 12.03 10.09 -3.41
C VAL A 152 13.05 9.32 -4.25
N LYS A 153 14.32 9.71 -4.19
CA LYS A 153 15.38 9.00 -4.93
C LYS A 153 15.47 7.54 -4.47
N THR A 154 15.47 6.60 -5.41
CA THR A 154 15.56 5.17 -5.13
C THR A 154 16.81 4.83 -4.29
N GLY A 155 17.95 5.47 -4.60
CA GLY A 155 19.19 5.29 -3.84
C GLY A 155 19.11 5.74 -2.38
N THR A 156 18.25 6.72 -2.06
CA THR A 156 18.00 7.14 -0.68
C THR A 156 17.24 6.06 0.09
N VAL A 157 16.21 5.45 -0.53
CA VAL A 157 15.45 4.36 0.07
C VAL A 157 16.34 3.14 0.31
N GLN A 158 17.07 2.69 -0.70
CA GLN A 158 17.96 1.54 -0.60
C GLN A 158 19.08 1.74 0.43
N GLY A 159 19.70 2.92 0.44
CA GLY A 159 20.75 3.25 1.41
C GLY A 159 20.24 3.22 2.85
N GLU A 160 19.03 3.71 3.08
CA GLU A 160 18.40 3.69 4.41
C GLU A 160 18.07 2.26 4.85
N VAL A 161 17.53 1.41 3.97
CA VAL A 161 17.29 -0.02 4.27
C VAL A 161 18.57 -0.71 4.69
N VAL A 162 19.65 -0.54 3.92
CA VAL A 162 20.96 -1.14 4.24
C VAL A 162 21.46 -0.63 5.59
N SER A 163 21.35 0.67 5.86
CA SER A 163 21.77 1.24 7.14
C SER A 163 20.96 0.67 8.31
N GLN A 164 19.66 0.49 8.17
CA GLN A 164 18.82 -0.06 9.24
C GLN A 164 19.13 -1.53 9.51
N ILE A 165 19.39 -2.33 8.47
CA ILE A 165 19.81 -3.73 8.64
C ILE A 165 21.16 -3.81 9.35
N GLN A 166 22.13 -2.94 8.99
CA GLN A 166 23.45 -2.92 9.64
C GLN A 166 23.40 -2.51 11.11
N ASN A 167 22.48 -1.63 11.48
CA ASN A 167 22.30 -1.17 12.85
C ASN A 167 21.63 -2.23 13.75
N GLU A 168 20.93 -3.20 13.17
CA GLU A 168 20.36 -4.32 13.91
C GLU A 168 21.37 -5.47 14.00
N GLU A 169 22.13 -5.50 15.10
CA GLU A 169 23.23 -6.47 15.31
C GLU A 169 22.79 -7.93 15.13
N SER A 170 21.59 -8.29 15.59
CA SER A 170 21.06 -9.65 15.53
C SER A 170 20.87 -10.13 14.08
N MET A 171 20.22 -9.30 13.26
CA MET A 171 19.96 -9.60 11.85
C MET A 171 21.22 -9.50 10.99
N TYR A 172 22.10 -8.55 11.30
CA TYR A 172 23.39 -8.45 10.61
C TYR A 172 24.27 -9.67 10.90
N ALA A 173 24.26 -10.20 12.13
CA ALA A 173 25.00 -11.41 12.47
C ALA A 173 24.44 -12.65 11.73
N GLU A 174 23.11 -12.83 11.72
CA GLU A 174 22.45 -13.90 10.96
C GLU A 174 22.78 -13.82 9.47
N PHE A 175 22.81 -12.61 8.90
CA PHE A 175 23.22 -12.39 7.51
C PHE A 175 24.67 -12.78 7.23
N LYS A 176 25.60 -12.40 8.10
CA LYS A 176 27.01 -12.77 7.92
C LYS A 176 27.20 -14.28 8.01
N ALA A 177 26.41 -14.94 8.88
CA ALA A 177 26.40 -16.39 8.99
C ALA A 177 25.82 -17.07 7.74
N SER A 178 24.71 -16.58 7.17
CA SER A 178 24.10 -17.16 5.96
C SER A 178 25.02 -17.07 4.74
N GLN A 179 25.66 -15.93 4.51
CA GLN A 179 26.64 -15.77 3.43
C GLN A 179 27.86 -16.68 3.60
N ALA A 180 28.37 -16.81 4.83
CA ALA A 180 29.50 -17.68 5.11
C ALA A 180 29.14 -19.16 4.84
N PHE A 181 27.91 -19.56 5.17
CA PHE A 181 27.39 -20.90 4.89
C PHE A 181 27.24 -21.16 3.38
N GLN A 182 26.62 -20.25 2.62
CA GLN A 182 26.50 -20.36 1.16
C GLN A 182 27.87 -20.43 0.47
N ALA A 183 28.84 -19.64 0.91
CA ALA A 183 30.20 -19.68 0.38
C ALA A 183 30.87 -21.04 0.66
N LEU A 184 30.67 -21.60 1.85
CA LEU A 184 31.17 -22.93 2.21
C LEU A 184 30.54 -24.03 1.34
N GLU A 185 29.22 -24.03 1.14
CA GLU A 185 28.55 -25.00 0.26
C GLU A 185 29.05 -24.92 -1.18
N SER A 186 29.29 -23.71 -1.69
CA SER A 186 29.85 -23.50 -3.04
C SER A 186 31.26 -24.07 -3.18
N GLU A 187 32.10 -23.96 -2.14
CA GLU A 187 33.45 -24.55 -2.15
C GLU A 187 33.44 -26.07 -1.94
N VAL A 188 32.50 -26.60 -1.15
CA VAL A 188 32.38 -28.05 -0.90
C VAL A 188 31.78 -28.79 -2.11
N ASN A 189 30.92 -28.13 -2.89
CA ASN A 189 30.28 -28.72 -4.08
C ASN A 189 31.04 -28.47 -5.40
N LYS A 190 32.27 -27.92 -5.33
CA LYS A 190 33.22 -27.87 -6.46
C LYS A 190 34.05 -29.14 -6.53
#